data_AF-A0A6I1E7A1-F1
#
_entry.id   AF-A0A6I1E7A1-F1
#
_cell.length_a   1.000
_cell.length_b   1.000
_cell.length_c   1.000
_cell.angle_alpha   90.00
_cell.angle_beta   90.00
_cell.angle_gamma   90.00
#
_symmetry.space_group_name_H-M   'P 1'
#
loop_
_entity.id
_entity.type
_entity.pdbx_description
1 polymer ?
#
loop_
_entity_poly.entity_id
_entity_poly.type
_entity_poly.pdbx_seq_one_letter_code
_entity_poly.pdbx_strand_id
1 'polypeptide(L)'
;MYGDRNHGIRKYDAQTQSVVFWEFDVFGGVTKGTVVQKGKDIVYTYQYGDSQVTDYWQYVDANTYNFTVGSYKDGNWEQTYLQTQFKADTPDFGFIFDHYSIIVDKLMETGDFYRDVFGLTEIPHPDNAPGFRWFQIHGSSQLQLIKKDVEGFMKDKSMHLCLSTQDLESFIEHLMAMNIDFYDRPGNKNSITDRSDGAKQIYIQDPEGYWIEINTAIP
;
A
#
# COMPACT_ATOMS: atom_id res chain seq x y z
N MET A 1 -30.73 -3.43 22.00
CA MET A 1 -30.63 -4.22 23.23
C MET A 1 -29.67 -5.36 22.91
N TYR A 2 -28.39 -5.19 23.25
CA TYR A 2 -27.41 -6.29 23.14
C TYR A 2 -27.81 -7.33 24.20
N GLY A 3 -28.00 -8.59 23.82
CA GLY A 3 -28.55 -9.60 24.72
C GLY A 3 -27.71 -9.80 25.98
N ASP A 4 -28.38 -10.01 27.11
CA ASP A 4 -27.79 -10.33 28.41
C ASP A 4 -27.13 -11.74 28.38
N ARG A 5 -26.01 -11.88 27.66
CA ARG A 5 -25.29 -13.16 27.51
C ARG A 5 -24.18 -13.29 28.55
N ASN A 6 -24.16 -14.41 29.27
CA ASN A 6 -23.03 -14.81 30.11
C ASN A 6 -21.96 -15.57 29.29
N HIS A 7 -20.79 -15.80 29.90
CA HIS A 7 -19.71 -16.60 29.32
C HIS A 7 -20.18 -18.02 28.95
N GLY A 8 -19.88 -18.47 27.74
CA GLY A 8 -20.14 -19.83 27.27
C GLY A 8 -18.97 -20.79 27.48
N ILE A 9 -19.26 -22.08 27.54
CA ILE A 9 -18.27 -23.17 27.59
C ILE A 9 -18.13 -23.78 26.19
N ARG A 10 -16.90 -24.05 25.75
CA ARG A 10 -16.60 -24.78 24.50
C ARG A 10 -15.76 -26.01 24.82
N LYS A 11 -16.07 -27.14 24.17
CA LYS A 11 -15.33 -28.40 24.33
C LYS A 11 -15.20 -29.08 22.97
N TYR A 12 -14.03 -29.63 22.68
CA TYR A 12 -13.86 -30.52 21.53
C TYR A 12 -14.49 -31.89 21.83
N ASP A 13 -15.39 -32.35 20.95
CA ASP A 13 -15.97 -33.68 20.95
C ASP A 13 -15.30 -34.53 19.88
N ALA A 14 -14.50 -35.51 20.33
CA ALA A 14 -13.76 -36.40 19.44
C ALA A 14 -14.66 -37.36 18.66
N GLN A 15 -15.89 -37.64 19.10
CA GLN A 15 -16.80 -38.55 18.40
C GLN A 15 -17.39 -37.89 17.15
N THR A 16 -17.79 -36.63 17.27
CA THR A 16 -18.38 -35.85 16.17
C THR A 16 -17.36 -35.02 15.42
N GLN A 17 -16.09 -35.03 15.85
CA GLN A 17 -15.00 -34.19 15.33
C GLN A 17 -15.39 -32.71 15.26
N SER A 18 -16.14 -32.24 16.25
CA SER A 18 -16.68 -30.89 16.30
C SER A 18 -16.39 -30.24 17.66
N VAL A 19 -16.43 -28.91 17.71
CA VAL A 19 -16.49 -28.21 19.00
C VAL A 19 -17.94 -28.06 19.38
N VAL A 20 -18.34 -28.59 20.53
CA VAL A 20 -19.64 -28.33 21.12
C VAL A 20 -19.57 -27.10 22.01
N PHE A 21 -20.62 -26.29 22.02
CA PHE A 21 -20.72 -25.10 22.86
C PHE A 21 -22.02 -25.06 23.66
N TRP A 22 -21.96 -24.37 24.80
CA TRP A 22 -23.11 -24.00 25.62
C TRP A 22 -23.01 -22.53 25.98
N GLU A 23 -24.01 -21.75 25.63
CA GLU A 23 -24.19 -20.37 26.08
C GLU A 23 -25.34 -20.32 27.09
N PHE A 24 -25.13 -19.57 28.16
CA PHE A 24 -26.09 -19.41 29.25
C PHE A 24 -26.60 -17.97 29.23
N ASP A 25 -27.92 -17.77 29.24
CA ASP A 25 -28.50 -16.45 29.46
C ASP A 25 -28.61 -16.13 30.96
N VAL A 26 -28.92 -14.88 31.29
CA VAL A 26 -29.08 -14.41 32.69
C VAL A 26 -30.26 -15.04 33.44
N PHE A 27 -31.16 -15.74 32.74
CA PHE A 27 -32.31 -16.45 33.31
C PHE A 27 -32.04 -17.96 33.47
N GLY A 28 -30.85 -18.43 33.11
CA GLY A 28 -30.44 -19.84 33.20
C GLY A 28 -30.86 -20.70 32.00
N GLY A 29 -31.36 -20.08 30.93
CA GLY A 29 -31.58 -20.76 29.65
C GLY A 29 -30.25 -21.16 29.01
N VAL A 30 -30.26 -22.30 28.30
CA VAL A 30 -29.05 -22.87 27.70
C VAL A 30 -29.24 -23.03 26.20
N THR A 31 -28.44 -22.31 25.41
CA THR A 31 -28.28 -22.58 23.97
C THR A 31 -27.09 -23.51 23.78
N LYS A 32 -27.30 -24.63 23.10
CA LYS A 32 -26.25 -25.58 22.77
C LYS A 32 -26.15 -25.80 21.26
N GLY A 33 -24.95 -26.02 20.78
CA GLY A 33 -24.70 -26.27 19.37
C GLY A 33 -23.36 -26.89 19.09
N THR A 34 -23.08 -27.05 17.80
CA THR A 34 -21.81 -27.53 17.28
C THR A 34 -21.14 -26.43 16.46
N VAL A 35 -19.82 -26.50 16.38
CA VAL A 35 -18.96 -25.71 15.51
C VAL A 35 -18.12 -26.68 14.71
N VAL A 36 -18.23 -26.59 13.40
CA VAL A 36 -17.50 -27.45 12.45
C VAL A 36 -16.63 -26.57 11.57
N GLN A 37 -15.38 -26.96 11.41
CA GLN A 37 -14.45 -26.34 10.47
C GLN A 37 -14.51 -27.08 9.14
N LYS A 38 -14.76 -26.36 8.04
CA LYS A 38 -14.73 -26.89 6.67
C LYS A 38 -13.63 -26.17 5.88
N GLY A 39 -12.42 -26.72 5.89
CA GLY A 39 -11.25 -26.00 5.37
C GLY A 39 -10.95 -24.77 6.24
N LYS A 40 -11.13 -23.56 5.69
CA LYS A 40 -11.02 -22.29 6.45
C LYS A 40 -12.37 -21.70 6.86
N ASP A 41 -13.46 -22.31 6.43
CA ASP A 41 -14.81 -21.93 6.84
C ASP A 41 -15.09 -22.38 8.27
N ILE A 42 -15.91 -21.62 9.00
CA ILE A 42 -16.37 -21.93 10.35
C ILE A 42 -17.90 -21.93 10.32
N VAL A 43 -18.50 -23.05 10.71
CA VAL A 43 -19.95 -23.23 10.66
C VAL A 43 -20.46 -23.56 12.05
N TYR A 44 -21.29 -22.69 12.63
CA TYR A 44 -22.00 -22.97 13.87
C TYR A 44 -23.40 -23.45 13.54
N THR A 45 -23.89 -24.47 14.26
CA THR A 45 -25.28 -24.93 14.16
C THR A 45 -25.85 -25.15 15.55
N TYR A 46 -26.99 -24.54 15.85
CA TYR A 46 -27.63 -24.61 17.16
C TYR A 46 -29.15 -24.52 17.06
N GLN A 47 -29.83 -24.90 18.14
CA GLN A 47 -31.28 -24.74 18.27
C GLN A 47 -31.60 -23.36 18.87
N TYR A 48 -32.53 -22.64 18.25
CA TYR A 48 -33.03 -21.36 18.71
C TYR A 48 -34.57 -21.36 18.66
N GLY A 49 -35.19 -21.48 19.84
CA GLY A 49 -36.62 -21.78 19.93
C GLY A 49 -36.94 -23.12 19.24
N ASP A 50 -37.89 -23.10 18.31
CA ASP A 50 -38.31 -24.27 17.53
C ASP A 50 -37.52 -24.47 16.22
N SER A 51 -36.51 -23.62 15.95
CA SER A 51 -35.77 -23.61 14.69
C SER A 51 -34.29 -23.98 14.89
N GLN A 52 -33.73 -24.74 13.93
CA GLN A 52 -32.30 -24.90 13.81
C GLN A 52 -31.72 -23.73 13.01
N VAL A 53 -30.70 -23.08 13.56
CA VAL A 53 -30.02 -21.93 12.96
C VAL A 53 -28.57 -22.28 12.69
N THR A 54 -28.06 -21.80 11.56
CA THR A 54 -26.66 -21.89 11.17
C THR A 54 -26.05 -20.52 10.95
N ASP A 55 -24.93 -20.27 11.63
CA ASP A 55 -24.04 -19.13 11.38
C ASP A 55 -22.84 -19.65 10.58
N TYR A 56 -22.79 -19.28 9.30
CA TYR A 56 -21.75 -19.73 8.38
C TYR A 56 -20.78 -18.57 8.09
N TRP A 57 -19.55 -18.73 8.58
CA TRP A 57 -18.40 -17.89 8.27
C TRP A 57 -17.62 -18.52 7.12
N GLN A 58 -17.90 -18.08 5.89
CA GLN A 58 -17.21 -18.55 4.71
C GLN A 58 -15.95 -17.71 4.47
N TYR A 59 -14.80 -18.39 4.42
CA TYR A 59 -13.52 -17.74 4.21
C TYR A 59 -13.41 -17.16 2.80
N VAL A 60 -13.00 -15.90 2.71
CA VAL A 60 -12.66 -15.25 1.43
C VAL A 60 -11.14 -15.08 1.35
N ASP A 61 -10.56 -14.40 2.33
CA ASP A 61 -9.12 -14.19 2.47
C ASP A 61 -8.72 -14.00 3.94
N ALA A 62 -7.44 -13.72 4.21
CA ALA A 62 -6.90 -13.61 5.56
C ALA A 62 -7.59 -12.55 6.44
N ASN A 63 -8.24 -11.55 5.82
CA ASN A 63 -8.90 -10.45 6.52
C ASN A 63 -10.41 -10.44 6.30
N THR A 64 -10.97 -11.39 5.54
CA THR A 64 -12.35 -11.29 5.07
C THR A 64 -13.11 -12.61 5.22
N TYR A 65 -14.30 -12.54 5.84
CA TYR A 65 -15.28 -13.62 5.88
C TYR A 65 -16.64 -13.12 5.39
N ASN A 66 -17.28 -13.89 4.51
CA ASN A 66 -18.72 -13.76 4.28
C ASN A 66 -19.45 -14.42 5.46
N PHE A 67 -20.40 -13.72 6.07
CA PHE A 67 -21.18 -14.21 7.19
C PHE A 67 -22.65 -14.35 6.78
N THR A 68 -23.16 -15.57 6.86
CA THR A 68 -24.56 -15.88 6.55
C THR A 68 -25.22 -16.53 7.75
N VAL A 69 -26.42 -16.08 8.13
CA VAL A 69 -27.27 -16.69 9.16
C VAL A 69 -28.55 -17.20 8.51
N GLY A 70 -28.94 -18.44 8.76
CA GLY A 70 -30.09 -19.05 8.10
C GLY A 70 -30.39 -20.49 8.53
N SER A 71 -31.43 -21.09 7.94
CA SER A 71 -31.63 -22.54 7.95
C SER A 71 -30.76 -23.17 6.85
N TYR A 72 -29.76 -23.95 7.26
CA TYR A 72 -28.83 -24.61 6.36
C TYR A 72 -28.89 -26.13 6.53
N LYS A 73 -29.24 -26.82 5.45
CA LYS A 73 -29.46 -28.27 5.47
C LYS A 73 -28.89 -28.90 4.21
N ASP A 74 -28.22 -30.03 4.36
CA ASP A 74 -27.69 -30.84 3.26
C ASP A 74 -26.86 -30.04 2.23
N GLY A 75 -26.08 -29.07 2.71
CA GLY A 75 -25.21 -28.26 1.87
C GLY A 75 -25.87 -27.00 1.29
N ASN A 76 -27.16 -26.76 1.52
CA ASN A 76 -27.93 -25.69 0.91
C ASN A 76 -28.64 -24.80 1.96
N TRP A 77 -28.80 -23.52 1.64
CA TRP A 77 -29.64 -22.60 2.41
C TRP A 77 -31.10 -22.80 2.04
N GLU A 78 -31.91 -23.31 2.96
CA GLU A 78 -33.37 -23.36 2.79
C GLU A 78 -34.00 -21.98 2.97
N GLN A 79 -33.45 -21.20 3.91
CA GLN A 79 -33.83 -19.81 4.13
C GLN A 79 -32.66 -19.03 4.74
N THR A 80 -32.43 -17.83 4.22
CA THR A 80 -31.42 -16.91 4.75
C THR A 80 -32.11 -15.80 5.55
N TYR A 81 -31.60 -15.55 6.77
CA TYR A 81 -32.08 -14.50 7.66
C TYR A 81 -31.18 -13.25 7.59
N LEU A 82 -29.87 -13.44 7.44
CA LEU A 82 -28.88 -12.37 7.33
C LEU A 82 -27.74 -12.80 6.39
N GLN A 83 -27.27 -11.87 5.56
CA GLN A 83 -26.01 -11.97 4.84
C GLN A 83 -25.24 -10.66 4.99
N THR A 84 -23.98 -10.77 5.37
CA THR A 84 -23.04 -9.64 5.46
C THR A 84 -21.61 -10.12 5.24
N GLN A 85 -20.65 -9.21 5.28
CA GLN A 85 -19.23 -9.51 5.18
C GLN A 85 -18.50 -8.81 6.32
N PHE A 86 -17.65 -9.55 7.02
CA PHE A 86 -16.75 -9.00 8.03
C PHE A 86 -15.36 -8.87 7.41
N LYS A 87 -14.81 -7.66 7.50
CA LYS A 87 -13.42 -7.37 7.15
C LYS A 87 -12.70 -6.93 8.41
N ALA A 88 -11.53 -7.51 8.66
CA ALA A 88 -10.62 -6.99 9.68
C ALA A 88 -10.08 -5.64 9.21
N ASP A 89 -10.00 -4.68 10.13
CA ASP A 89 -9.30 -3.43 9.88
C ASP A 89 -7.82 -3.76 9.63
N THR A 90 -7.35 -3.49 8.42
CA THR A 90 -5.92 -3.61 8.12
C THR A 90 -5.21 -2.40 8.71
N PRO A 91 -4.08 -2.56 9.42
CA PRO A 91 -3.32 -1.43 9.92
C PRO A 91 -2.97 -0.47 8.78
N ASP A 92 -3.42 0.78 8.90
CA ASP A 92 -2.90 1.89 8.12
C ASP A 92 -1.75 2.50 8.91
N PHE A 93 -0.53 2.33 8.39
CA PHE A 93 0.68 2.85 9.03
C PHE A 93 0.91 4.34 8.74
N GLY A 94 0.13 4.95 7.82
CA GLY A 94 0.18 6.38 7.55
C GLY A 94 1.54 6.89 7.05
N PHE A 95 2.30 6.07 6.31
CA PHE A 95 3.58 6.49 5.77
C PHE A 95 3.42 7.61 4.74
N ILE A 96 4.27 8.63 4.85
CA ILE A 96 4.40 9.72 3.90
C ILE A 96 5.84 9.67 3.35
N PHE A 97 6.02 10.00 2.08
CA PHE A 97 7.35 10.06 1.49
C PHE A 97 8.18 11.20 2.13
N ASP A 98 9.31 10.84 2.73
CA ASP A 98 10.17 11.77 3.47
C ASP A 98 11.34 12.27 2.61
N HIS A 99 12.24 11.39 2.17
CA HIS A 99 13.37 11.81 1.33
C HIS A 99 13.88 10.70 0.41
N TYR A 100 14.57 11.13 -0.66
CA TYR A 100 15.40 10.30 -1.53
C TYR A 100 16.86 10.73 -1.38
N SER A 101 17.77 9.79 -1.13
CA SER A 101 19.20 10.10 -0.98
C SER A 101 20.02 9.46 -2.07
N ILE A 102 20.94 10.24 -2.64
CA ILE A 102 21.93 9.76 -3.61
C ILE A 102 23.34 10.12 -3.18
N ILE A 103 24.27 9.25 -3.57
CA ILE A 103 25.70 9.44 -3.32
C ILE A 103 26.32 10.11 -4.53
N VAL A 104 27.14 11.12 -4.30
CA VAL A 104 27.74 11.95 -5.35
C VAL A 104 29.22 12.17 -5.05
N ASP A 105 30.07 12.14 -6.06
CA ASP A 105 31.48 12.52 -5.91
C ASP A 105 31.63 14.04 -6.05
N LYS A 106 30.85 14.63 -6.94
CA LYS A 106 30.89 16.04 -7.36
C LYS A 106 29.76 16.86 -6.74
N LEU A 107 29.68 16.85 -5.42
CA LEU A 107 28.60 17.48 -4.64
C LEU A 107 28.19 18.90 -5.09
N MET A 108 29.16 19.76 -5.40
CA MET A 108 28.85 21.14 -5.82
C MET A 108 28.23 21.18 -7.22
N GLU A 109 28.84 20.49 -8.19
CA GLU A 109 28.36 20.43 -9.59
C GLU A 109 26.95 19.79 -9.64
N THR A 110 26.76 18.67 -8.95
CA THR A 110 25.48 17.96 -8.92
C THR A 110 24.41 18.76 -8.19
N GLY A 111 24.74 19.42 -7.07
CA GLY A 111 23.77 20.27 -6.38
C GLY A 111 23.41 21.53 -7.18
N ASP A 112 24.35 22.11 -7.94
CA ASP A 112 24.07 23.26 -8.80
C ASP A 112 23.14 22.87 -9.95
N PHE A 113 23.28 21.66 -10.49
CA PHE A 113 22.33 21.12 -11.45
C PHE A 113 20.90 21.06 -10.89
N TYR A 114 20.68 20.50 -9.69
CA TYR A 114 19.35 20.44 -9.11
C TYR A 114 18.77 21.81 -8.75
N ARG A 115 19.62 22.76 -8.33
CA ARG A 115 19.20 24.14 -8.10
C ARG A 115 18.80 24.84 -9.40
N ASP A 116 19.64 24.75 -10.43
CA ASP A 116 19.55 25.62 -11.61
C ASP A 116 18.65 25.04 -12.70
N VAL A 117 18.61 23.72 -12.87
CA VAL A 117 17.78 23.03 -13.88
C VAL A 117 16.37 22.77 -13.37
N PHE A 118 16.23 22.36 -12.11
CA PHE A 118 14.92 22.03 -11.52
C PHE A 118 14.35 23.16 -10.64
N GLY A 119 15.12 24.21 -10.35
CA GLY A 119 14.67 25.29 -9.48
C GLY A 119 14.48 24.85 -8.02
N LEU A 120 15.06 23.72 -7.59
CA LEU A 120 14.83 23.20 -6.25
C LEU A 120 15.48 24.12 -5.20
N THR A 121 14.76 24.34 -4.11
CA THR A 121 15.26 25.17 -3.00
C THR A 121 16.20 24.35 -2.12
N GLU A 122 17.44 24.81 -1.99
CA GLU A 122 18.41 24.20 -1.08
C GLU A 122 18.01 24.48 0.38
N ILE A 123 18.05 23.44 1.21
CA ILE A 123 17.72 23.48 2.64
C ILE A 123 18.94 23.05 3.47
N PRO A 124 19.13 23.61 4.67
CA PRO A 124 20.29 23.28 5.49
C PRO A 124 20.20 21.84 6.01
N HIS A 125 21.35 21.16 6.05
CA HIS A 125 21.50 19.95 6.85
C HIS A 125 21.30 20.29 8.34
N PRO A 126 20.63 19.46 9.17
CA PRO A 126 20.35 19.75 10.57
C PRO A 126 21.57 20.19 11.38
N ASP A 127 22.70 19.50 11.17
CA ASP A 127 23.96 19.80 11.84
C ASP A 127 24.89 20.76 11.07
N ASN A 128 24.45 21.28 9.91
CA ASN A 128 25.29 22.04 8.97
C ASN A 128 26.63 21.34 8.64
N ALA A 129 26.63 20.01 8.64
CA ALA A 129 27.81 19.21 8.37
C ALA A 129 28.26 19.39 6.90
N PRO A 130 29.58 19.43 6.62
CA PRO A 130 30.06 19.45 5.25
C PRO A 130 29.78 18.10 4.56
N GLY A 131 29.75 18.11 3.22
CA GLY A 131 29.52 16.89 2.44
C GLY A 131 28.06 16.59 2.15
N PHE A 132 27.15 17.48 2.50
CA PHE A 132 25.72 17.36 2.22
C PHE A 132 25.20 18.58 1.47
N ARG A 133 24.28 18.34 0.52
CA ARG A 133 23.41 19.37 -0.05
C ARG A 133 22.01 18.80 -0.15
N TRP A 134 21.07 19.40 0.55
CA TRP A 134 19.68 18.91 0.61
C TRP A 134 18.78 19.89 -0.13
N PHE A 135 17.79 19.37 -0.83
CA PHE A 135 16.87 20.15 -1.66
C PHE A 135 15.43 19.77 -1.34
N GLN A 136 14.56 20.76 -1.21
CA GLN A 136 13.13 20.56 -1.06
C GLN A 136 12.51 20.25 -2.43
N ILE A 137 11.77 19.14 -2.52
CA ILE A 137 11.02 18.75 -3.73
C ILE A 137 9.59 19.29 -3.64
N HIS A 138 8.82 18.85 -2.64
CA HIS A 138 7.45 19.30 -2.42
C HIS A 138 7.00 19.12 -0.98
N GLY A 139 6.48 20.17 -0.34
CA GLY A 139 6.11 20.11 1.08
C GLY A 139 7.34 19.77 1.93
N SER A 140 7.30 18.70 2.72
CA SER A 140 8.45 18.25 3.53
C SER A 140 9.38 17.28 2.80
N SER A 141 9.09 16.89 1.55
CA SER A 141 9.88 15.88 0.84
C SER A 141 11.19 16.43 0.30
N GLN A 142 12.24 15.60 0.32
CA GLN A 142 13.61 16.07 0.09
C GLN A 142 14.39 15.18 -0.89
N LEU A 143 15.29 15.81 -1.63
CA LEU A 143 16.43 15.17 -2.26
C LEU A 143 17.68 15.45 -1.42
N GLN A 144 18.39 14.41 -1.01
CA GLN A 144 19.60 14.53 -0.20
C GLN A 144 20.82 14.05 -0.99
N LEU A 145 21.71 14.98 -1.34
CA LEU A 145 23.00 14.66 -1.94
C LEU A 145 24.04 14.43 -0.85
N ILE A 146 24.72 13.29 -0.90
CA ILE A 146 25.71 12.88 0.09
C ILE A 146 27.04 12.66 -0.60
N LYS A 147 28.06 13.44 -0.23
CA LYS A 147 29.40 13.28 -0.78
C LYS A 147 30.07 12.04 -0.21
N LYS A 148 30.26 11.02 -1.04
CA LYS A 148 30.96 9.79 -0.64
C LYS A 148 31.53 9.08 -1.86
N ASP A 149 32.76 8.60 -1.73
CA ASP A 149 33.42 7.78 -2.74
C ASP A 149 32.83 6.35 -2.74
N VAL A 150 32.20 5.96 -3.85
CA VAL A 150 31.62 4.63 -4.06
C VAL A 150 31.91 4.16 -5.47
N GLU A 151 32.87 3.24 -5.60
CA GLU A 151 33.20 2.62 -6.87
C GLU A 151 32.17 1.54 -7.28
N GLY A 152 31.99 1.38 -8.60
CA GLY A 152 31.25 0.26 -9.17
C GLY A 152 29.72 0.33 -9.09
N PHE A 153 29.15 1.49 -8.75
CA PHE A 153 27.70 1.67 -8.75
C PHE A 153 27.15 1.95 -10.16
N MET A 154 26.33 1.05 -10.68
CA MET A 154 25.67 1.20 -11.98
C MET A 154 24.40 2.05 -11.86
N LYS A 155 24.38 3.21 -12.53
CA LYS A 155 23.25 4.15 -12.56
C LYS A 155 22.28 3.75 -13.68
N ASP A 156 21.58 2.64 -13.47
CA ASP A 156 20.59 2.11 -14.41
C ASP A 156 19.39 3.05 -14.54
N LYS A 157 18.85 3.23 -15.74
CA LYS A 157 17.68 4.08 -15.99
C LYS A 157 16.41 3.62 -15.26
N SER A 158 16.33 2.34 -14.91
CA SER A 158 15.24 1.79 -14.10
C SER A 158 15.34 2.22 -12.63
N MET A 159 16.48 2.76 -12.19
CA MET A 159 16.69 3.36 -10.88
C MET A 159 16.75 4.89 -11.04
N HIS A 160 15.61 5.55 -10.92
CA HIS A 160 15.51 6.99 -11.12
C HIS A 160 14.70 7.68 -10.02
N LEU A 161 15.03 8.94 -9.79
CA LEU A 161 14.11 9.88 -9.14
C LEU A 161 12.99 10.21 -10.13
N CYS A 162 11.73 10.10 -9.73
CA CYS A 162 10.60 10.49 -10.57
C CYS A 162 9.91 11.72 -9.99
N LEU A 163 9.79 12.77 -10.80
CA LEU A 163 9.09 14.00 -10.49
C LEU A 163 7.90 14.17 -11.43
N SER A 164 6.77 14.63 -10.92
CA SER A 164 5.62 14.98 -11.75
C SER A 164 5.46 16.48 -11.87
N THR A 165 5.10 16.94 -13.07
CA THR A 165 4.70 18.32 -13.35
C THR A 165 3.54 18.33 -14.31
N GLN A 166 2.62 19.27 -14.13
CA GLN A 166 1.53 19.50 -15.07
C GLN A 166 1.95 20.39 -16.24
N ASP A 167 3.18 20.93 -16.21
CA ASP A 167 3.74 21.82 -17.23
C ASP A 167 5.04 21.23 -17.82
N LEU A 168 4.91 20.02 -18.38
CA LEU A 168 6.06 19.31 -18.97
C LEU A 168 6.61 20.04 -20.20
N GLU A 169 5.76 20.72 -20.98
CA GLU A 169 6.16 21.46 -22.18
C GLU A 169 7.11 22.61 -21.83
N SER A 170 6.77 23.45 -20.85
CA SER A 170 7.66 24.54 -20.41
C SER A 170 8.97 24.00 -19.83
N PHE A 171 8.94 22.86 -19.15
CA PHE A 171 10.17 22.22 -18.66
C PHE A 171 11.05 21.73 -19.80
N ILE A 172 10.48 21.14 -20.86
CA ILE A 172 11.23 20.74 -22.07
C ILE A 172 11.85 21.96 -22.75
N GLU A 173 11.11 23.06 -22.90
CA GLU A 173 11.65 24.30 -23.46
C GLU A 173 12.81 24.85 -22.63
N HIS A 174 12.68 24.79 -21.29
CA HIS A 174 13.73 25.17 -20.37
C HIS A 174 15.01 24.32 -20.56
N LEU A 175 14.87 22.99 -20.64
CA LEU A 175 16.00 22.08 -20.91
C LEU A 175 16.68 22.41 -22.25
N MET A 176 15.89 22.66 -23.30
CA MET A 176 16.42 23.02 -24.62
C MET A 176 17.19 24.35 -24.59
N ALA A 177 16.69 25.36 -23.86
CA ALA A 177 17.38 26.63 -23.70
C ALA A 177 18.73 26.49 -22.96
N MET A 178 18.84 25.50 -22.07
CA MET A 178 20.06 25.15 -21.36
C MET A 178 20.97 24.18 -22.13
N ASN A 179 20.58 23.74 -23.34
CA ASN A 179 21.24 22.69 -24.12
C ASN A 179 21.38 21.35 -23.35
N ILE A 180 20.37 20.99 -22.56
CA ILE A 180 20.29 19.71 -21.85
C ILE A 180 19.48 18.72 -22.68
N ASP A 181 20.08 17.58 -22.99
CA ASP A 181 19.41 16.50 -23.70
C ASP A 181 18.41 15.78 -22.78
N PHE A 182 17.26 15.40 -23.34
CA PHE A 182 16.31 14.49 -22.70
C PHE A 182 16.02 13.29 -23.59
N TYR A 183 15.44 12.25 -23.02
CA TYR A 183 15.25 10.97 -23.70
C TYR A 183 13.87 10.39 -23.41
N ASP A 184 13.32 9.66 -24.37
CA ASP A 184 12.16 8.81 -24.13
C ASP A 184 12.59 7.54 -23.36
N ARG A 185 11.66 6.66 -22.98
CA ARG A 185 11.94 5.41 -22.26
C ARG A 185 12.93 4.51 -23.04
N PRO A 186 12.74 4.21 -24.35
CA PRO A 186 13.72 3.49 -25.18
C PRO A 186 15.12 4.11 -25.23
N GLY A 187 15.26 5.42 -25.00
CA GLY A 187 16.54 6.14 -25.06
C GLY A 187 16.74 6.95 -26.34
N ASN A 188 15.68 7.20 -27.11
CA ASN A 188 15.73 8.13 -28.23
C ASN A 188 15.89 9.54 -27.69
N LYS A 189 16.91 10.24 -28.18
CA LYS A 189 17.24 11.62 -27.80
C LYS A 189 16.13 12.59 -28.23
N ASN A 190 15.88 13.58 -27.40
CA ASN A 190 14.88 14.64 -27.55
C ASN A 190 13.49 14.12 -27.94
N SER A 191 13.09 13.00 -27.34
CA SER A 191 11.84 12.30 -27.61
C SER A 191 11.04 12.12 -26.33
N ILE A 192 9.71 12.04 -26.45
CA ILE A 192 8.77 11.88 -25.33
C ILE A 192 8.15 10.49 -25.41
N THR A 193 7.95 9.84 -24.27
CA THR A 193 7.14 8.62 -24.19
C THR A 193 5.70 8.94 -23.85
N ASP A 194 4.78 8.50 -24.71
CA ASP A 194 3.35 8.40 -24.38
C ASP A 194 3.09 7.09 -23.63
N ARG A 195 2.54 7.19 -22.41
CA ARG A 195 2.24 6.03 -21.57
C ARG A 195 0.81 5.54 -21.80
N SER A 196 0.57 4.25 -21.52
CA SER A 196 -0.75 3.62 -21.64
C SER A 196 -1.79 4.18 -20.68
N ASP A 197 -1.35 4.81 -19.58
CA ASP A 197 -2.22 5.48 -18.60
C ASP A 197 -2.53 6.95 -18.98
N GLY A 198 -2.10 7.41 -20.16
CA GLY A 198 -2.35 8.75 -20.68
C GLY A 198 -1.35 9.82 -20.22
N ALA A 199 -0.40 9.49 -19.34
CA ALA A 199 0.67 10.40 -18.97
C ALA A 199 1.78 10.45 -20.04
N LYS A 200 2.50 11.57 -20.09
CA LYS A 200 3.74 11.72 -20.87
C LYS A 200 4.93 11.65 -19.92
N GLN A 201 6.07 11.14 -20.40
CA GLN A 201 7.31 11.13 -19.62
C GLN A 201 8.56 11.34 -20.48
N ILE A 202 9.56 11.97 -19.87
CA ILE A 202 10.92 12.12 -20.38
C ILE A 202 11.92 11.71 -19.29
N TYR A 203 13.16 11.48 -19.69
CA TYR A 203 14.26 11.17 -18.79
C TYR A 203 15.45 12.09 -19.08
N ILE A 204 16.11 12.57 -18.03
CA ILE A 204 17.41 13.27 -18.13
C ILE A 204 18.42 12.66 -17.16
N GLN A 205 19.70 12.96 -17.34
CA GLN A 205 20.75 12.59 -16.40
C GLN A 205 21.29 13.81 -15.66
N ASP A 206 21.60 13.63 -14.38
CA ASP A 206 22.41 14.59 -13.63
C ASP A 206 23.90 14.53 -14.07
N PRO A 207 24.77 15.43 -13.57
CA PRO A 207 26.19 15.47 -13.94
C PRO A 207 26.98 14.18 -13.63
N GLU A 208 26.43 13.29 -12.80
CA GLU A 208 27.05 12.03 -12.43
C GLU A 208 26.35 10.81 -13.05
N GLY A 209 25.33 11.03 -13.88
CA GLY A 209 24.65 9.99 -14.64
C GLY A 209 23.44 9.37 -13.93
N TYR A 210 22.99 9.90 -12.78
CA TYR A 210 21.72 9.48 -12.18
C TYR A 210 20.58 9.88 -13.08
N TRP A 211 19.63 8.97 -13.28
CA TRP A 211 18.46 9.23 -14.10
C TRP A 211 17.36 9.93 -13.30
N ILE A 212 16.74 10.92 -13.92
CA ILE A 212 15.56 11.61 -13.41
C ILE A 212 14.45 11.48 -14.44
N GLU A 213 13.33 10.88 -14.05
CA GLU A 213 12.09 10.86 -14.82
C GLU A 213 11.27 12.11 -14.51
N ILE A 214 10.75 12.76 -15.54
CA ILE A 214 9.76 13.81 -15.41
C ILE A 214 8.51 13.37 -16.15
N ASN A 215 7.35 13.34 -15.48
CA ASN A 215 6.10 12.92 -16.09
C ASN A 215 4.91 13.86 -15.77
N THR A 216 3.78 13.62 -16.44
CA THR A 216 2.53 14.39 -16.26
C THR A 216 1.49 13.70 -15.39
N ALA A 217 1.85 12.65 -14.64
CA ALA A 217 0.89 11.96 -13.78
C ALA A 217 0.40 12.90 -12.67
N ILE A 218 -0.90 12.82 -12.35
CA ILE A 218 -1.48 13.61 -11.25
C ILE A 218 -1.16 12.87 -9.94
N PRO A 219 -0.43 13.51 -9.00
CA PRO A 219 -0.10 12.91 -7.71
C PRO A 219 -1.31 12.77 -6.78
#